data_AF-A0A7X6SJL4-F1
#
_entry.id   AF-A0A7X6SJL4-F1
#
_cell.length_a   1.000
_cell.length_b   1.000
_cell.length_c   1.000
_cell.angle_alpha   90.00
_cell.angle_beta   90.00
_cell.angle_gamma   90.00
#
_symmetry.space_group_name_H-M   'P 1'
#
loop_
_entity.id
_entity.type
_entity.pdbx_description
1 polymer ?
#
loop_
_entity_poly.entity_id
_entity_poly.type
_entity_poly.pdbx_seq_one_letter_code
_entity_poly.pdbx_strand_id
1 'polypeptide(L)'
;MTDLPSVQEALQSRLASQRVVFWHDPAGEYAADLDTLDLGAVNVIRVQDNEFGVKNTLLADHVSKHLVYRFGDVPRGTANWLLDLELAYGVFTADKTSMLQQELGLNDPALLPVIEQHQKFFAANSRKQALEKLLNDGDDAARLRAKMCQVLVKASGNKLTDIVRELLVENAAGKTAKFDALVAFGLDQFLWDGLASIYKYPIASPTMDDFVLWMFGRAIEDFESATPDEFRNIHSDFNALRYDIRTQDVMTTLASRAAQALDVKSKIDQRDYRELAKITVFEEIDRKVIVDLAAAVAARSVTPRDVADVVRQRQESLWKGKYAKLYEAIQSAAELLAAIAALPNAIGSFDLGLQKYQSDWFRIDQQYRWFTLAYQTADFQKPLEALKAEVDKQYANKFLYGFGGL
;
A
#
# COMPACT_ATOMS: atom_id res chain seq x y z
N MET A 1 11.76 -27.80 -18.06
CA MET A 1 12.24 -28.07 -19.43
C MET A 1 13.39 -27.12 -19.67
N THR A 2 14.59 -27.66 -19.82
CA THR A 2 15.83 -26.94 -20.16
C THR A 2 15.67 -26.35 -21.56
N ASP A 3 15.92 -25.06 -21.72
CA ASP A 3 15.72 -24.36 -22.99
C ASP A 3 16.93 -24.57 -23.90
N LEU A 4 17.08 -25.80 -24.41
CA LEU A 4 18.13 -26.22 -25.33
C LEU A 4 18.33 -25.25 -26.51
N PRO A 5 17.26 -24.74 -27.16
CA PRO A 5 17.38 -23.77 -28.25
C PRO A 5 18.12 -22.49 -27.87
N SER A 6 17.86 -21.92 -26.68
CA SER A 6 18.52 -20.70 -26.23
C SER A 6 20.01 -20.91 -25.94
N VAL A 7 20.36 -22.08 -25.39
CA VAL A 7 21.77 -22.46 -25.19
C VAL A 7 22.47 -22.61 -26.53
N GLN A 8 21.83 -23.25 -27.50
CA GLN A 8 22.37 -23.41 -28.85
C GLN A 8 22.64 -22.04 -29.51
N GLU A 9 21.69 -21.12 -29.46
CA GLU A 9 21.83 -19.78 -30.05
C GLU A 9 22.95 -18.96 -29.37
N ALA A 10 23.03 -19.00 -28.04
CA ALA A 10 24.10 -18.35 -27.28
C ALA A 10 25.49 -18.89 -27.62
N LEU A 11 25.60 -20.22 -27.74
CA LEU A 11 26.84 -20.88 -28.15
C LEU A 11 27.22 -20.53 -29.59
N GLN A 12 26.27 -20.57 -30.53
CA GLN A 12 26.50 -20.21 -31.93
C GLN A 12 26.98 -18.75 -32.07
N SER A 13 26.38 -17.81 -31.34
CA SER A 13 26.78 -16.40 -31.33
C SER A 13 28.23 -16.20 -30.85
N ARG A 14 28.63 -16.91 -29.78
CA ARG A 14 30.01 -16.87 -29.28
C ARG A 14 30.98 -17.53 -30.25
N LEU A 15 30.63 -18.69 -30.79
CA LEU A 15 31.41 -19.40 -31.80
C LEU A 15 31.54 -18.59 -33.09
N ALA A 16 30.64 -17.64 -33.39
CA ALA A 16 30.78 -16.74 -34.53
C ALA A 16 31.95 -15.75 -34.37
N SER A 17 32.22 -15.30 -33.13
CA SER A 17 33.24 -14.29 -32.82
C SER A 17 34.54 -14.89 -32.22
N GLN A 18 34.48 -16.12 -31.72
CA GLN A 18 35.59 -16.76 -31.00
C GLN A 18 35.92 -18.14 -31.58
N ARG A 19 37.21 -18.48 -31.59
CA ARG A 19 37.69 -19.81 -32.00
C ARG A 19 37.44 -20.86 -30.92
N VAL A 20 37.61 -20.50 -29.65
CA VAL A 20 37.43 -21.41 -28.51
C VAL A 20 36.37 -20.82 -27.61
N VAL A 21 35.36 -21.61 -27.26
CA VAL A 21 34.34 -21.24 -26.28
C VAL A 21 34.40 -22.26 -25.15
N PHE A 22 34.68 -21.80 -23.94
CA PHE A 22 34.56 -22.62 -22.73
C PHE A 22 33.11 -22.61 -22.28
N TRP A 23 32.54 -23.78 -22.07
CA TRP A 23 31.21 -23.96 -21.52
C TRP A 23 31.28 -24.70 -20.19
N HIS A 24 30.98 -23.98 -19.10
CA HIS A 24 30.80 -24.57 -17.78
C HIS A 24 29.31 -24.85 -17.51
N ASP A 25 28.99 -26.07 -17.14
CA ASP A 25 27.66 -26.52 -16.73
C ASP A 25 27.77 -27.20 -15.35
N PRO A 26 27.82 -26.41 -14.25
CA PRO A 26 28.13 -26.94 -12.93
C PRO A 26 27.21 -28.09 -12.49
N ALA A 27 25.92 -28.00 -12.84
CA ALA A 27 24.91 -29.01 -12.50
C ALA A 27 24.83 -30.16 -13.53
N GLY A 28 25.56 -30.09 -14.65
CA GLY A 28 25.58 -31.11 -15.69
C GLY A 28 24.23 -31.28 -16.40
N GLU A 29 23.36 -30.26 -16.37
CA GLU A 29 21.98 -30.34 -16.88
C GLU A 29 21.92 -30.57 -18.39
N TYR A 30 22.98 -30.25 -19.13
CA TYR A 30 23.06 -30.35 -20.59
C TYR A 30 24.01 -31.45 -21.09
N ALA A 31 24.62 -32.21 -20.18
CA ALA A 31 25.63 -33.22 -20.53
C ALA A 31 25.10 -34.30 -21.49
N ALA A 32 23.83 -34.71 -21.28
CA ALA A 32 23.15 -35.72 -22.08
C ALA A 32 22.74 -35.21 -23.47
N ASP A 33 22.46 -33.91 -23.58
CA ASP A 33 21.95 -33.30 -24.79
C ASP A 33 23.05 -32.61 -25.63
N LEU A 34 24.28 -32.54 -25.12
CA LEU A 34 25.42 -31.89 -25.77
C LEU A 34 25.64 -32.35 -27.22
N ASP A 35 25.52 -33.64 -27.49
CA ASP A 35 25.73 -34.21 -28.84
C ASP A 35 24.54 -33.95 -29.78
N THR A 36 23.42 -33.45 -29.26
CA THR A 36 22.22 -33.13 -30.05
C THR A 36 22.20 -31.69 -30.55
N LEU A 37 23.09 -30.83 -30.03
CA LEU A 37 23.20 -29.43 -30.43
C LEU A 37 23.79 -29.29 -31.83
N ASP A 38 23.05 -28.65 -32.74
CA ASP A 38 23.59 -28.32 -34.07
C ASP A 38 24.41 -27.03 -34.02
N LEU A 39 25.72 -27.18 -33.85
CA LEU A 39 26.68 -26.08 -33.78
C LEU A 39 27.51 -25.90 -35.08
N GLY A 40 27.18 -26.66 -36.13
CA GLY A 40 27.93 -26.67 -37.38
C GLY A 40 29.32 -27.31 -37.26
N ALA A 41 30.32 -26.78 -37.99
CA ALA A 41 31.68 -27.32 -38.02
C ALA A 41 32.51 -26.91 -36.79
N VAL A 42 32.18 -27.49 -35.64
CA VAL A 42 32.82 -27.21 -34.33
C VAL A 42 33.24 -28.52 -33.67
N ASN A 43 34.48 -28.56 -33.17
CA ASN A 43 34.98 -29.69 -32.39
C ASN A 43 34.51 -29.57 -30.94
N VAL A 44 33.63 -30.48 -30.50
CA VAL A 44 33.16 -30.53 -29.11
C VAL A 44 34.11 -31.40 -28.29
N ILE A 45 34.71 -30.83 -27.24
CA ILE A 45 35.63 -31.50 -26.33
C ILE A 45 34.99 -31.52 -24.94
N ARG A 46 34.82 -32.73 -24.38
CA ARG A 46 34.41 -32.92 -22.98
C ARG A 46 35.65 -33.02 -22.09
N VAL A 47 35.71 -32.19 -21.05
CA VAL A 47 36.78 -32.27 -20.04
C VAL A 47 36.43 -33.37 -19.04
N GLN A 48 37.27 -34.41 -18.99
CA GLN A 48 37.13 -35.59 -18.12
C GLN A 48 38.51 -35.99 -17.59
N ASP A 49 39.01 -35.24 -16.60
CA ASP A 49 40.34 -35.42 -16.00
C ASP A 49 41.50 -35.47 -17.03
N ASN A 50 41.31 -34.79 -18.16
CA ASN A 50 42.20 -34.80 -19.32
C ASN A 50 42.64 -33.39 -19.75
N GLU A 51 42.61 -32.43 -18.83
CA GLU A 51 42.81 -30.99 -19.06
C GLU A 51 44.10 -30.70 -19.83
N PHE A 52 45.19 -31.41 -19.53
CA PHE A 52 46.45 -31.26 -20.24
C PHE A 52 46.33 -31.60 -21.73
N GLY A 53 45.66 -32.72 -22.04
CA GLY A 53 45.42 -33.15 -23.41
C GLY A 53 44.54 -32.15 -24.15
N VAL A 54 43.49 -31.66 -23.49
CA VAL A 54 42.61 -30.60 -24.02
C VAL A 54 43.42 -29.35 -24.33
N LYS A 55 44.25 -28.89 -23.38
CA LYS A 55 45.12 -27.73 -23.56
C LYS A 55 46.07 -27.89 -24.75
N ASN A 56 46.73 -29.04 -24.86
CA ASN A 56 47.63 -29.33 -25.98
C ASN A 56 46.89 -29.30 -27.33
N THR A 57 45.71 -29.90 -27.42
CA THR A 57 44.87 -29.87 -28.63
C THR A 57 44.50 -28.43 -29.03
N LEU A 58 44.03 -27.64 -28.06
CA LEU A 58 43.61 -26.24 -28.31
C LEU A 58 44.76 -25.33 -28.72
N LEU A 59 45.97 -25.61 -28.24
CA LEU A 59 47.18 -24.86 -28.57
C LEU A 59 47.83 -25.34 -29.87
N ALA A 60 47.67 -26.61 -30.26
CA ALA A 60 48.22 -27.14 -31.51
C ALA A 60 47.33 -26.85 -32.73
N ASP A 61 46.00 -26.82 -32.53
CA ASP A 61 45.05 -26.44 -33.57
C ASP A 61 44.72 -24.94 -33.49
N HIS A 62 45.16 -24.17 -34.48
CA HIS A 62 44.91 -22.74 -34.58
C HIS A 62 43.77 -22.37 -35.54
N VAL A 63 43.16 -23.34 -36.21
CA VAL A 63 42.24 -23.10 -37.34
C VAL A 63 40.80 -23.49 -36.97
N SER A 64 40.60 -24.66 -36.37
CA SER A 64 39.27 -25.17 -36.09
C SER A 64 38.63 -24.46 -34.89
N LYS A 65 37.29 -24.37 -34.91
CA LYS A 65 36.50 -23.89 -33.77
C LYS A 65 36.31 -25.02 -32.76
N HIS A 66 36.41 -24.71 -31.48
CA HIS A 66 36.31 -25.67 -30.39
C HIS A 66 35.31 -25.20 -29.34
N LEU A 67 34.45 -26.12 -28.91
CA LEU A 67 33.61 -25.97 -27.72
C LEU A 67 34.18 -26.88 -26.62
N VAL A 68 34.63 -26.30 -25.52
CA VAL A 68 35.19 -27.04 -24.38
C VAL A 68 34.13 -27.12 -23.29
N TYR A 69 33.47 -28.27 -23.17
CA TYR A 69 32.41 -28.50 -22.20
C TYR A 69 32.97 -29.11 -20.91
N ARG A 70 32.59 -28.54 -19.76
CA ARG A 70 32.98 -29.00 -18.43
C ARG A 70 31.78 -28.94 -17.49
N PHE A 71 31.61 -29.96 -16.66
CA PHE A 71 30.58 -30.01 -15.63
C PHE A 71 31.18 -30.38 -14.26
N GLY A 72 30.42 -30.13 -13.19
CA GLY A 72 30.87 -30.35 -11.82
C GLY A 72 31.76 -29.24 -11.27
N ASP A 73 32.42 -29.53 -10.14
CA ASP A 73 33.28 -28.55 -9.46
C ASP A 73 34.54 -28.24 -10.27
N VAL A 74 34.65 -26.98 -10.69
CA VAL A 74 35.80 -26.46 -11.41
C VAL A 74 36.90 -26.11 -10.40
N PRO A 75 38.11 -26.70 -10.48
CA PRO A 75 39.23 -26.35 -9.63
C PRO A 75 39.54 -24.85 -9.69
N ARG A 76 40.05 -24.27 -8.59
CA ARG A 76 40.38 -22.84 -8.52
C ARG A 76 41.89 -22.59 -8.64
N GLY A 77 42.25 -21.45 -9.20
CA GLY A 77 43.65 -21.00 -9.27
C GLY A 77 44.55 -21.95 -10.05
N THR A 78 45.73 -22.23 -9.51
CA THR A 78 46.75 -23.09 -10.16
C THR A 78 46.32 -24.55 -10.32
N ALA A 79 45.27 -24.99 -9.61
CA ALA A 79 44.69 -26.31 -9.80
C ALA A 79 43.88 -26.42 -11.11
N ASN A 80 43.48 -25.30 -11.73
CA ASN A 80 42.79 -25.30 -13.01
C ASN A 80 43.79 -25.16 -14.16
N TRP A 81 44.08 -26.25 -14.84
CA TRP A 81 45.09 -26.29 -15.90
C TRP A 81 44.68 -25.53 -17.17
N LEU A 82 43.39 -25.23 -17.31
CA LEU A 82 42.82 -24.48 -18.43
C LEU A 82 42.60 -22.99 -18.10
N LEU A 83 42.95 -22.54 -16.89
CA LEU A 83 42.65 -21.19 -16.40
C LEU A 83 43.17 -20.08 -17.32
N ASP A 84 44.37 -20.22 -17.86
CA ASP A 84 44.97 -19.25 -18.78
C ASP A 84 44.16 -19.10 -20.08
N LEU A 85 43.63 -20.20 -20.60
CA LEU A 85 42.76 -20.19 -21.79
C LEU A 85 41.36 -19.69 -21.45
N GLU A 86 40.81 -20.06 -20.30
CA GLU A 86 39.52 -19.56 -19.81
C GLU A 86 39.55 -18.04 -19.59
N LEU A 87 40.66 -17.49 -19.10
CA LEU A 87 40.88 -16.05 -18.99
C LEU A 87 41.05 -15.36 -20.34
N ALA A 88 41.69 -16.03 -21.32
CA ALA A 88 41.94 -15.46 -22.64
C ALA A 88 40.68 -15.43 -23.53
N TYR A 89 39.88 -16.49 -23.48
CA TYR A 89 38.69 -16.65 -24.34
C TYR A 89 37.37 -16.34 -23.63
N GLY A 90 37.36 -16.28 -22.30
CA GLY A 90 36.15 -16.16 -21.50
C GLY A 90 35.43 -17.49 -21.32
N VAL A 91 34.58 -17.55 -20.30
CA VAL A 91 33.76 -18.72 -19.98
C VAL A 91 32.28 -18.38 -20.19
N PHE A 92 31.59 -19.22 -20.93
CA PHE A 92 30.14 -19.29 -20.99
C PHE A 92 29.68 -20.28 -19.93
N THR A 93 28.86 -19.84 -18.99
CA THR A 93 28.20 -20.76 -18.06
C THR A 93 26.76 -20.93 -18.52
N ALA A 94 26.29 -22.15 -18.79
CA ALA A 94 24.85 -22.39 -18.98
C ALA A 94 24.15 -22.51 -17.63
N ASP A 95 24.53 -21.63 -16.71
CA ASP A 95 23.71 -21.43 -15.53
C ASP A 95 22.50 -20.61 -16.00
N LYS A 96 21.30 -21.15 -15.76
CA LYS A 96 20.03 -20.52 -16.15
C LYS A 96 19.91 -19.10 -15.58
N THR A 97 20.55 -18.82 -14.46
CA THR A 97 20.54 -17.52 -13.77
C THR A 97 21.35 -16.48 -14.55
N SER A 98 22.53 -16.81 -15.07
CA SER A 98 23.41 -15.96 -15.90
C SER A 98 22.82 -15.71 -17.29
N MET A 99 22.21 -16.74 -17.89
CA MET A 99 21.50 -16.56 -19.17
C MET A 99 20.30 -15.62 -19.00
N LEU A 100 19.51 -15.83 -17.95
CA LEU A 100 18.38 -14.96 -17.62
C LEU A 100 18.83 -13.55 -17.24
N GLN A 101 19.96 -13.42 -16.54
CA GLN A 101 20.57 -12.13 -16.24
C GLN A 101 20.91 -11.36 -17.53
N GLN A 102 21.50 -12.04 -18.52
CA GLN A 102 21.80 -11.46 -19.83
C GLN A 102 20.54 -11.13 -20.63
N GLU A 103 19.53 -12.02 -20.62
CA GLU A 103 18.22 -11.80 -21.27
C GLU A 103 17.55 -10.51 -20.74
N LEU A 104 17.61 -10.30 -19.43
CA LEU A 104 17.04 -9.12 -18.75
C LEU A 104 17.91 -7.86 -18.89
N GLY A 105 19.08 -7.93 -19.54
CA GLY A 105 20.02 -6.81 -19.68
C GLY A 105 20.68 -6.37 -18.38
N LEU A 106 20.72 -7.24 -17.36
CA LEU A 106 21.21 -6.91 -16.02
C LEU A 106 22.72 -7.20 -15.89
N ASN A 107 23.56 -6.20 -16.07
CA ASN A 107 25.02 -6.44 -16.10
C ASN A 107 25.70 -6.53 -14.72
N ASP A 108 25.00 -6.27 -13.62
CA ASP A 108 25.57 -6.29 -12.26
C ASP A 108 25.54 -7.71 -11.66
N PRO A 109 26.70 -8.34 -11.38
CA PRO A 109 26.78 -9.66 -10.75
C PRO A 109 26.08 -9.74 -9.38
N ALA A 110 25.91 -8.62 -8.67
CA ALA A 110 25.20 -8.58 -7.39
C ALA A 110 23.72 -8.95 -7.50
N LEU A 111 23.15 -8.99 -8.70
CA LEU A 111 21.77 -9.37 -8.96
C LEU A 111 21.59 -10.89 -9.14
N LEU A 112 22.65 -11.64 -9.43
CA LEU A 112 22.60 -13.10 -9.61
C LEU A 112 21.94 -13.84 -8.43
N PRO A 113 22.28 -13.56 -7.15
CA PRO A 113 21.65 -14.24 -6.02
C PRO A 113 20.13 -14.00 -5.93
N VAL A 114 19.65 -12.83 -6.40
CA VAL A 114 18.21 -12.51 -6.43
C VAL A 114 17.50 -13.36 -7.47
N ILE A 115 18.08 -13.45 -8.67
CA ILE A 115 17.52 -14.24 -9.77
C ILE A 115 17.49 -15.72 -9.37
N GLU A 116 18.56 -16.21 -8.73
CA GLU A 116 18.66 -17.58 -8.24
C GLU A 116 17.62 -17.87 -7.15
N GLN A 117 17.46 -16.99 -6.17
CA GLN A 117 16.48 -17.16 -5.09
C GLN A 117 15.04 -17.19 -5.60
N HIS A 118 14.73 -16.46 -6.67
CA HIS A 118 13.37 -16.29 -7.17
C HIS A 118 13.14 -16.93 -8.55
N GLN A 119 13.87 -18.00 -8.92
CA GLN A 119 13.76 -18.66 -10.23
C GLN A 119 12.32 -18.98 -10.68
N LYS A 120 11.44 -19.37 -9.74
CA LYS A 120 10.01 -19.63 -10.02
C LYS A 120 9.28 -18.43 -10.62
N PHE A 121 9.72 -17.20 -10.34
CA PHE A 121 9.16 -15.99 -10.94
C PHE A 121 9.40 -15.93 -12.45
N PHE A 122 10.58 -16.34 -12.89
CA PHE A 122 11.03 -16.19 -14.27
C PHE A 122 10.58 -17.33 -15.20
N ALA A 123 9.97 -18.38 -14.64
CA ALA A 123 9.45 -19.51 -15.41
C ALA A 123 8.32 -19.14 -16.40
N ALA A 124 7.67 -17.98 -16.25
CA ALA A 124 6.63 -17.54 -17.17
C ALA A 124 7.07 -16.31 -17.97
N ASN A 125 7.06 -16.42 -19.31
CA ASN A 125 7.48 -15.34 -20.22
C ASN A 125 6.71 -14.04 -20.02
N SER A 126 5.41 -14.11 -19.67
CA SER A 126 4.60 -12.90 -19.42
C SER A 126 5.12 -12.07 -18.24
N ARG A 127 5.69 -12.71 -17.20
CA ARG A 127 6.28 -12.02 -16.05
C ARG A 127 7.66 -11.45 -16.35
N LYS A 128 8.47 -12.19 -17.12
CA LYS A 128 9.76 -11.70 -17.64
C LYS A 128 9.56 -10.41 -18.44
N GLN A 129 8.69 -10.43 -19.44
CA GLN A 129 8.36 -9.26 -20.25
C GLN A 129 7.77 -8.10 -19.46
N ALA A 130 6.95 -8.38 -18.43
CA ALA A 130 6.42 -7.33 -17.56
C ALA A 130 7.52 -6.71 -16.69
N LEU A 131 8.45 -7.51 -16.18
CA LEU A 131 9.59 -7.04 -15.40
C LEU A 131 10.57 -6.23 -16.26
N GLU A 132 10.93 -6.73 -17.45
CA GLU A 132 11.83 -6.06 -18.40
C GLU A 132 11.43 -4.61 -18.66
N LYS A 133 10.14 -4.35 -18.83
CA LYS A 133 9.60 -2.99 -19.04
C LYS A 133 9.80 -2.05 -17.85
N LEU A 134 10.06 -2.59 -16.67
CA LEU A 134 10.24 -1.83 -15.44
C LEU A 134 11.72 -1.65 -15.08
N LEU A 135 12.62 -2.49 -15.60
CA LEU A 135 14.05 -2.46 -15.28
C LEU A 135 14.72 -1.17 -15.77
N ASN A 136 15.66 -0.66 -14.97
CA ASN A 136 16.45 0.53 -15.30
C ASN A 136 17.92 0.26 -15.01
N ASP A 137 18.81 0.95 -15.73
CA ASP A 137 20.24 0.97 -15.42
C ASP A 137 20.47 1.44 -13.97
N GLY A 138 21.21 0.65 -13.19
CA GLY A 138 21.51 0.93 -11.78
C GLY A 138 20.46 0.42 -10.78
N ASP A 139 19.56 -0.48 -11.18
CA ASP A 139 18.76 -1.22 -10.22
C ASP A 139 19.63 -2.12 -9.33
N ASP A 140 19.43 -2.02 -8.01
CA ASP A 140 20.03 -2.90 -7.03
C ASP A 140 19.13 -4.11 -6.72
N ALA A 141 19.64 -5.01 -5.88
CA ALA A 141 18.94 -6.22 -5.46
C ALA A 141 17.60 -5.97 -4.76
N ALA A 142 17.41 -4.81 -4.10
CA ALA A 142 16.16 -4.45 -3.44
C ALA A 142 15.15 -3.90 -4.44
N ARG A 143 15.59 -3.03 -5.36
CA ARG A 143 14.75 -2.50 -6.45
C ARG A 143 14.27 -3.59 -7.37
N LEU A 144 15.11 -4.58 -7.68
CA LEU A 144 14.71 -5.74 -8.47
C LEU A 144 13.57 -6.51 -7.79
N ARG A 145 13.70 -6.86 -6.50
CA ARG A 145 12.62 -7.52 -5.74
C ARG A 145 11.36 -6.67 -5.63
N ALA A 146 11.50 -5.36 -5.46
CA ALA A 146 10.36 -4.43 -5.42
C ALA A 146 9.60 -4.38 -6.76
N LYS A 147 10.30 -4.40 -7.91
CA LYS A 147 9.69 -4.48 -9.24
C LYS A 147 9.05 -5.85 -9.48
N MET A 148 9.65 -6.94 -8.99
CA MET A 148 9.01 -8.25 -9.02
C MET A 148 7.70 -8.25 -8.23
N CYS A 149 7.68 -7.66 -7.03
CA CYS A 149 6.45 -7.47 -6.24
C CYS A 149 5.43 -6.64 -7.02
N GLN A 150 5.85 -5.52 -7.63
CA GLN A 150 5.00 -4.67 -8.47
C GLN A 150 4.30 -5.48 -9.57
N VAL A 151 5.03 -6.36 -10.28
CA VAL A 151 4.47 -7.22 -11.34
C VAL A 151 3.43 -8.19 -10.77
N LEU A 152 3.72 -8.84 -9.63
CA LEU A 152 2.84 -9.85 -9.04
C LEU A 152 1.52 -9.25 -8.54
N VAL A 153 1.60 -8.12 -7.84
CA VAL A 153 0.41 -7.47 -7.26
C VAL A 153 -0.27 -6.51 -8.24
N LYS A 154 0.33 -6.29 -9.42
CA LYS A 154 -0.08 -5.34 -10.46
C LYS A 154 -0.14 -3.89 -9.95
N ALA A 155 0.83 -3.50 -9.13
CA ALA A 155 0.91 -2.14 -8.61
C ALA A 155 1.33 -1.12 -9.67
N SER A 156 0.89 0.13 -9.49
CA SER A 156 1.28 1.26 -10.34
C SER A 156 2.76 1.65 -10.20
N GLY A 157 3.42 1.22 -9.12
CA GLY A 157 4.82 1.52 -8.82
C GLY A 157 5.45 0.45 -7.93
N ASN A 158 6.76 0.59 -7.70
CA ASN A 158 7.56 -0.34 -6.90
C ASN A 158 7.81 0.14 -5.46
N LYS A 159 7.24 1.28 -5.06
CA LYS A 159 7.35 1.73 -3.67
C LYS A 159 6.55 0.79 -2.77
N LEU A 160 6.99 0.64 -1.52
CA LEU A 160 6.26 -0.15 -0.52
C LEU A 160 4.79 0.30 -0.43
N THR A 161 4.52 1.59 -0.51
CA THR A 161 3.18 2.20 -0.50
C THR A 161 2.27 1.67 -1.60
N ASP A 162 2.81 1.50 -2.81
CA ASP A 162 2.06 1.06 -3.99
C ASP A 162 1.75 -0.44 -3.89
N ILE A 163 2.72 -1.22 -3.42
CA ILE A 163 2.56 -2.66 -3.19
C ILE A 163 1.54 -2.91 -2.08
N VAL A 164 1.69 -2.24 -0.93
CA VAL A 164 0.79 -2.38 0.22
C VAL A 164 -0.62 -1.94 -0.14
N ARG A 165 -0.80 -0.85 -0.90
CA ARG A 165 -2.12 -0.43 -1.41
C ARG A 165 -2.84 -1.57 -2.12
N GLU A 166 -2.16 -2.24 -3.06
CA GLU A 166 -2.77 -3.32 -3.84
C GLU A 166 -3.13 -4.55 -2.98
N LEU A 167 -2.34 -4.82 -1.94
CA LEU A 167 -2.61 -5.87 -0.96
C LEU A 167 -3.78 -5.51 -0.04
N LEU A 168 -3.87 -4.25 0.40
CA LEU A 168 -4.99 -3.75 1.22
C LEU A 168 -6.31 -3.75 0.45
N VAL A 169 -6.29 -3.36 -0.83
CA VAL A 169 -7.46 -3.42 -1.73
C VAL A 169 -7.98 -4.85 -1.83
N GLU A 170 -7.08 -5.82 -2.04
CA GLU A 170 -7.47 -7.23 -2.14
C GLU A 170 -7.98 -7.79 -0.81
N ASN A 171 -7.28 -7.48 0.27
CA ASN A 171 -7.64 -7.93 1.62
C ASN A 171 -8.99 -7.35 2.08
N ALA A 172 -9.31 -6.10 1.72
CA ALA A 172 -10.64 -5.52 1.98
C ALA A 172 -11.76 -6.25 1.23
N ALA A 173 -11.46 -6.82 0.06
CA ALA A 173 -12.37 -7.68 -0.69
C ALA A 173 -12.42 -9.14 -0.18
N GLY A 174 -11.74 -9.45 0.93
CA GLY A 174 -11.68 -10.80 1.51
C GLY A 174 -10.91 -11.80 0.65
N LYS A 175 -9.99 -11.33 -0.19
CA LYS A 175 -9.17 -12.15 -1.07
C LYS A 175 -7.69 -12.10 -0.64
N THR A 176 -6.91 -13.08 -1.09
CA THR A 176 -5.49 -13.21 -0.74
C THR A 176 -4.58 -13.49 -1.94
N ALA A 177 -5.12 -13.57 -3.16
CA ALA A 177 -4.39 -14.07 -4.33
C ALA A 177 -3.10 -13.31 -4.66
N LYS A 178 -3.04 -11.99 -4.47
CA LYS A 178 -1.83 -11.18 -4.64
C LYS A 178 -0.80 -11.49 -3.56
N PHE A 179 -1.22 -11.61 -2.30
CA PHE A 179 -0.31 -11.98 -1.22
C PHE A 179 0.20 -13.42 -1.40
N ASP A 180 -0.70 -14.35 -1.73
CA ASP A 180 -0.36 -15.75 -2.04
C ASP A 180 0.61 -15.85 -3.21
N ALA A 181 0.51 -14.96 -4.21
CA ALA A 181 1.48 -14.86 -5.29
C ALA A 181 2.86 -14.42 -4.78
N LEU A 182 2.95 -13.45 -3.86
CA LEU A 182 4.23 -13.09 -3.25
C LEU A 182 4.87 -14.29 -2.53
N VAL A 183 4.09 -15.04 -1.75
CA VAL A 183 4.55 -16.26 -1.07
C VAL A 183 5.00 -17.33 -2.09
N ALA A 184 4.19 -17.59 -3.12
CA ALA A 184 4.49 -18.61 -4.14
C ALA A 184 5.80 -18.35 -4.90
N PHE A 185 6.21 -17.08 -5.00
CA PHE A 185 7.46 -16.65 -5.64
C PHE A 185 8.54 -16.19 -4.66
N GLY A 186 8.35 -16.45 -3.36
CA GLY A 186 9.34 -16.25 -2.29
C GLY A 186 9.66 -14.78 -1.98
N LEU A 187 8.73 -13.87 -2.24
CA LEU A 187 8.88 -12.41 -2.04
C LEU A 187 8.18 -11.89 -0.78
N ASP A 188 7.52 -12.77 -0.03
CA ASP A 188 6.84 -12.46 1.22
C ASP A 188 7.81 -11.96 2.29
N GLN A 189 8.96 -12.62 2.49
CA GLN A 189 9.95 -12.15 3.46
C GLN A 189 10.46 -10.74 3.13
N PHE A 190 10.70 -10.45 1.85
CA PHE A 190 11.10 -9.11 1.40
C PHE A 190 10.05 -8.04 1.72
N LEU A 191 8.76 -8.36 1.55
CA LEU A 191 7.67 -7.48 1.96
C LEU A 191 7.68 -7.23 3.47
N TRP A 192 7.75 -8.28 4.28
CA TRP A 192 7.72 -8.17 5.74
C TRP A 192 8.93 -7.43 6.30
N ASP A 193 10.12 -7.66 5.74
CA ASP A 193 11.34 -6.91 6.08
C ASP A 193 11.18 -5.42 5.71
N GLY A 194 10.53 -5.12 4.59
CA GLY A 194 10.17 -3.75 4.20
C GLY A 194 9.23 -3.10 5.22
N LEU A 195 8.16 -3.78 5.62
CA LEU A 195 7.20 -3.30 6.63
C LEU A 195 7.89 -3.08 7.99
N ALA A 196 8.79 -3.97 8.40
CA ALA A 196 9.52 -3.83 9.65
C ALA A 196 10.55 -2.68 9.61
N SER A 197 11.32 -2.58 8.54
CA SER A 197 12.38 -1.57 8.43
C SER A 197 11.82 -0.16 8.20
N ILE A 198 10.79 -0.02 7.36
CA ILE A 198 10.24 1.27 6.92
C ILE A 198 9.08 1.73 7.81
N TYR A 199 8.17 0.82 8.20
CA TYR A 199 6.99 1.13 9.03
C TYR A 199 7.15 0.75 10.50
N LYS A 200 8.24 0.07 10.88
CA LYS A 200 8.47 -0.41 12.26
C LYS A 200 7.40 -1.41 12.72
N TYR A 201 6.85 -2.15 11.78
CA TYR A 201 5.92 -3.24 12.06
C TYR A 201 6.67 -4.42 12.74
N PRO A 202 6.20 -4.91 13.90
CA PRO A 202 6.87 -6.01 14.59
C PRO A 202 6.63 -7.36 13.89
N ILE A 203 7.71 -8.03 13.47
CA ILE A 203 7.66 -9.35 12.82
C ILE A 203 7.59 -10.43 13.92
N ALA A 204 6.47 -11.14 14.04
CA ALA A 204 6.38 -12.37 14.83
C ALA A 204 5.76 -13.51 14.02
N SER A 205 4.51 -13.36 13.60
CA SER A 205 3.80 -14.27 12.68
C SER A 205 2.84 -13.44 11.85
N PRO A 206 3.37 -12.64 10.91
CA PRO A 206 2.59 -11.57 10.32
C PRO A 206 1.59 -12.11 9.30
N THR A 207 0.33 -11.70 9.43
CA THR A 207 -0.68 -11.83 8.39
C THR A 207 -1.08 -10.44 7.88
N MET A 208 -1.70 -10.38 6.70
CA MET A 208 -2.25 -9.12 6.21
C MET A 208 -3.33 -8.56 7.14
N ASP A 209 -4.09 -9.41 7.83
CA ASP A 209 -5.09 -8.97 8.80
C ASP A 209 -4.46 -8.41 10.08
N ASP A 210 -3.37 -9.02 10.58
CA ASP A 210 -2.61 -8.48 11.71
C ASP A 210 -1.94 -7.14 11.37
N PHE A 211 -1.44 -7.01 10.14
CA PHE A 211 -0.91 -5.74 9.65
C PHE A 211 -1.99 -4.65 9.60
N VAL A 212 -3.18 -4.96 9.07
CA VAL A 212 -4.33 -4.04 9.08
C VAL A 212 -4.69 -3.66 10.52
N LEU A 213 -4.80 -4.64 11.41
CA LEU A 213 -5.14 -4.42 12.81
C LEU A 213 -4.12 -3.50 13.50
N TRP A 214 -2.84 -3.76 13.30
CA TRP A 214 -1.75 -2.95 13.82
C TRP A 214 -1.78 -1.52 13.25
N MET A 215 -1.97 -1.38 11.93
CA MET A 215 -1.99 -0.07 11.26
C MET A 215 -3.13 0.81 11.79
N PHE A 216 -4.34 0.25 11.92
CA PHE A 216 -5.49 0.96 12.48
C PHE A 216 -5.38 1.17 14.00
N GLY A 217 -4.73 0.24 14.72
CA GLY A 217 -4.36 0.41 16.12
C GLY A 217 -3.43 1.62 16.29
N ARG A 218 -2.41 1.78 15.44
CA ARG A 218 -1.57 2.98 15.45
C ARG A 218 -2.32 4.24 15.06
N ALA A 219 -3.27 4.16 14.13
CA ALA A 219 -4.07 5.31 13.73
C ALA A 219 -4.97 5.85 14.87
N ILE A 220 -5.42 5.01 15.82
CA ILE A 220 -6.17 5.51 17.00
C ILE A 220 -5.29 6.31 17.97
N GLU A 221 -4.00 5.98 18.00
CA GLU A 221 -2.94 6.63 18.79
C GLU A 221 -2.29 7.79 18.03
N ASP A 222 -2.83 8.19 16.87
CA ASP A 222 -2.24 9.21 15.98
C ASP A 222 -0.78 8.93 15.59
N PHE A 223 -0.41 7.64 15.55
CA PHE A 223 0.96 7.18 15.34
C PHE A 223 1.98 7.78 16.33
N GLU A 224 1.53 8.21 17.52
CA GLU A 224 2.39 8.74 18.57
C GLU A 224 3.40 7.67 19.05
N SER A 225 4.63 8.11 19.31
CA SER A 225 5.68 7.27 19.91
C SER A 225 6.58 8.10 20.83
N ALA A 226 7.21 7.42 21.78
CA ALA A 226 8.29 7.99 22.60
C ALA A 226 9.53 8.34 21.77
N THR A 227 9.75 7.64 20.64
CA THR A 227 10.85 7.93 19.72
C THR A 227 10.36 8.87 18.62
N PRO A 228 10.95 10.08 18.46
CA PRO A 228 10.57 11.00 17.39
C PRO A 228 10.66 10.34 16.01
N ASP A 229 9.67 10.61 15.16
CA ASP A 229 9.56 10.16 13.76
C ASP A 229 9.56 8.64 13.52
N GLU A 230 9.45 7.80 14.55
CA GLU A 230 9.51 6.34 14.42
C GLU A 230 8.49 5.79 13.40
N PHE A 231 7.26 6.28 13.45
CA PHE A 231 6.16 5.86 12.57
C PHE A 231 5.85 6.88 11.46
N ARG A 232 6.75 7.82 11.17
CA ARG A 232 6.52 8.91 10.19
C ARG A 232 6.13 8.39 8.80
N ASN A 233 6.77 7.32 8.33
CA ASN A 233 6.51 6.77 7.00
C ASN A 233 5.11 6.14 6.91
N ILE A 234 4.73 5.27 7.86
CA ILE A 234 3.40 4.66 7.86
C ILE A 234 2.31 5.70 8.08
N HIS A 235 2.55 6.72 8.91
CA HIS A 235 1.59 7.81 9.10
C HIS A 235 1.33 8.56 7.78
N SER A 236 2.39 8.93 7.05
CA SER A 236 2.28 9.56 5.74
C SER A 236 1.49 8.70 4.75
N ASP A 237 1.80 7.40 4.69
CA ASP A 237 1.21 6.50 3.71
C ASP A 237 -0.24 6.14 4.06
N PHE A 238 -0.55 5.99 5.34
CA PHE A 238 -1.92 5.83 5.83
C PHE A 238 -2.77 7.04 5.44
N ASN A 239 -2.26 8.26 5.63
CA ASN A 239 -2.97 9.48 5.22
C ASN A 239 -3.12 9.57 3.70
N ALA A 240 -2.11 9.19 2.93
CA ALA A 240 -2.21 9.14 1.47
C ALA A 240 -3.31 8.16 1.00
N LEU A 241 -3.43 7.00 1.64
CA LEU A 241 -4.50 6.03 1.36
C LEU A 241 -5.88 6.52 1.82
N ARG A 242 -5.92 7.21 2.96
CA ARG A 242 -7.14 7.73 3.57
C ARG A 242 -7.78 8.86 2.75
N TYR A 243 -6.97 9.75 2.20
CA TYR A 243 -7.45 10.93 1.46
C TYR A 243 -7.59 10.69 -0.05
N ASP A 244 -7.10 9.56 -0.56
CA ASP A 244 -7.30 9.18 -1.96
C ASP A 244 -8.70 8.58 -2.16
N ILE A 245 -9.49 9.25 -3.01
CA ILE A 245 -10.88 8.87 -3.33
C ILE A 245 -10.97 7.42 -3.82
N ARG A 246 -9.94 6.92 -4.52
CA ARG A 246 -9.92 5.56 -5.08
C ARG A 246 -9.83 4.48 -4.01
N THR A 247 -9.32 4.82 -2.83
CA THR A 247 -9.13 3.90 -1.70
C THR A 247 -10.06 4.18 -0.53
N GLN A 248 -10.99 5.14 -0.65
CA GLN A 248 -11.89 5.51 0.43
C GLN A 248 -12.75 4.33 0.91
N ASP A 249 -13.38 3.60 -0.02
CA ASP A 249 -14.21 2.42 0.31
C ASP A 249 -13.39 1.26 0.90
N VAL A 250 -12.14 1.11 0.46
CA VAL A 250 -11.20 0.14 1.01
C VAL A 250 -10.88 0.51 2.46
N MET A 251 -10.55 1.77 2.72
CA MET A 251 -10.20 2.25 4.05
C MET A 251 -11.38 2.20 5.02
N THR A 252 -12.60 2.52 4.59
CA THR A 252 -13.80 2.41 5.45
C THR A 252 -14.13 0.95 5.76
N THR A 253 -13.97 0.04 4.79
CA THR A 253 -14.14 -1.41 4.99
C THR A 253 -13.14 -1.95 6.01
N LEU A 254 -11.85 -1.64 5.84
CA LEU A 254 -10.80 -2.07 6.76
C LEU A 254 -10.94 -1.42 8.14
N ALA A 255 -11.31 -0.14 8.22
CA ALA A 255 -11.57 0.55 9.47
C ALA A 255 -12.69 -0.11 10.26
N SER A 256 -13.78 -0.53 9.59
CA SER A 256 -14.89 -1.23 10.22
C SER A 256 -14.48 -2.58 10.81
N ARG A 257 -13.67 -3.34 10.06
CA ARG A 257 -13.17 -4.64 10.52
C ARG A 257 -12.21 -4.47 11.70
N ALA A 258 -11.29 -3.51 11.61
CA ALA A 258 -10.37 -3.18 12.68
C ALA A 258 -11.10 -2.66 13.93
N ALA A 259 -12.16 -1.87 13.76
CA ALA A 259 -12.95 -1.36 14.88
C ALA A 259 -13.58 -2.49 15.72
N GLN A 260 -14.10 -3.51 15.05
CA GLN A 260 -14.65 -4.71 15.70
C GLN A 260 -13.56 -5.50 16.42
N ALA A 261 -12.44 -5.76 15.76
CA ALA A 261 -11.33 -6.54 16.34
C ALA A 261 -10.62 -5.83 17.50
N LEU A 262 -10.52 -4.50 17.46
CA LEU A 262 -9.93 -3.67 18.52
C LEU A 262 -10.92 -3.33 19.65
N ASP A 263 -12.19 -3.73 19.52
CA ASP A 263 -13.30 -3.34 20.39
C ASP A 263 -13.33 -1.82 20.66
N VAL A 264 -13.27 -1.04 19.59
CA VAL A 264 -13.23 0.43 19.67
C VAL A 264 -14.42 0.97 20.46
N LYS A 265 -15.60 0.37 20.29
CA LYS A 265 -16.83 0.78 20.97
C LYS A 265 -16.65 0.78 22.50
N SER A 266 -16.15 -0.30 23.09
CA SER A 266 -15.95 -0.37 24.54
C SER A 266 -14.86 0.60 25.01
N LYS A 267 -13.80 0.79 24.22
CA LYS A 267 -12.69 1.71 24.55
C LYS A 267 -13.11 3.19 24.58
N ILE A 268 -14.12 3.57 23.81
CA ILE A 268 -14.58 4.96 23.73
C ILE A 268 -15.79 5.25 24.61
N ASP A 269 -16.47 4.23 25.16
CA ASP A 269 -17.77 4.37 25.83
C ASP A 269 -17.79 5.48 26.89
N GLN A 270 -16.80 5.45 27.80
CA GLN A 270 -16.68 6.39 28.93
C GLN A 270 -15.90 7.66 28.61
N ARG A 271 -15.39 7.83 27.38
CA ARG A 271 -14.58 8.99 27.01
C ARG A 271 -15.47 10.19 26.64
N ASP A 272 -15.00 11.41 26.89
CA ASP A 272 -15.71 12.61 26.44
C ASP A 272 -15.53 12.77 24.92
N TYR A 273 -16.60 13.14 24.21
CA TYR A 273 -16.56 13.36 22.76
C TYR A 273 -15.53 14.41 22.33
N ARG A 274 -15.20 15.38 23.20
CA ARG A 274 -14.19 16.43 22.94
C ARG A 274 -12.80 15.84 22.74
N GLU A 275 -12.45 14.80 23.50
CA GLU A 275 -11.18 14.10 23.34
C GLU A 275 -11.13 13.27 22.05
N LEU A 276 -12.30 12.79 21.62
CA LEU A 276 -12.46 11.94 20.46
C LEU A 276 -12.61 12.72 19.15
N ALA A 277 -12.95 14.00 19.21
CA ALA A 277 -13.27 14.84 18.05
C ALA A 277 -12.14 14.83 16.99
N LYS A 278 -10.88 14.78 17.42
CA LYS A 278 -9.70 14.68 16.53
C LYS A 278 -9.53 13.32 15.85
N ILE A 279 -10.04 12.25 16.45
CA ILE A 279 -9.86 10.87 15.96
C ILE A 279 -10.91 10.57 14.89
N THR A 280 -10.48 10.59 13.64
CA THR A 280 -11.37 10.69 12.46
C THR A 280 -11.36 9.42 11.59
N VAL A 281 -10.91 8.30 12.18
CA VAL A 281 -10.67 7.02 11.50
C VAL A 281 -11.84 6.03 11.63
N PHE A 282 -12.47 5.94 12.80
CA PHE A 282 -13.48 4.91 13.10
C PHE A 282 -14.90 5.47 13.13
N GLU A 283 -15.86 4.66 12.66
CA GLU A 283 -17.27 5.04 12.55
C GLU A 283 -17.92 5.20 13.94
N GLU A 284 -17.54 4.34 14.86
CA GLU A 284 -17.99 4.33 16.26
C GLU A 284 -17.73 5.68 16.92
N ILE A 285 -16.63 6.33 16.56
CA ILE A 285 -16.27 7.65 17.08
C ILE A 285 -17.19 8.72 16.50
N ASP A 286 -17.50 8.70 15.19
CA ASP A 286 -18.50 9.62 14.62
C ASP A 286 -19.86 9.44 15.29
N ARG A 287 -20.32 8.20 15.46
CA ARG A 287 -21.60 7.92 16.12
C ARG A 287 -21.64 8.48 17.54
N LYS A 288 -20.58 8.25 18.33
CA LYS A 288 -20.50 8.77 19.69
C LYS A 288 -20.44 10.30 19.72
N VAL A 289 -19.60 10.92 18.89
CA VAL A 289 -19.49 12.38 18.81
C VAL A 289 -20.83 13.00 18.46
N ILE A 290 -21.58 12.43 17.52
CA ILE A 290 -22.91 12.94 17.13
C ILE A 290 -23.91 12.85 18.27
N VAL A 291 -24.01 11.69 18.93
CA VAL A 291 -24.96 11.49 20.04
C VAL A 291 -24.65 12.45 21.19
N ASP A 292 -23.39 12.50 21.61
CA ASP A 292 -22.98 13.29 22.77
C ASP A 292 -23.03 14.81 22.47
N LEU A 293 -22.64 15.23 21.26
CA LEU A 293 -22.72 16.63 20.86
C LEU A 293 -24.17 17.09 20.72
N ALA A 294 -25.05 16.27 20.13
CA ALA A 294 -26.48 16.59 20.04
C ALA A 294 -27.11 16.72 21.43
N ALA A 295 -26.77 15.82 22.37
CA ALA A 295 -27.22 15.90 23.76
C ALA A 295 -26.69 17.17 24.45
N ALA A 296 -25.42 17.51 24.26
CA ALA A 296 -24.81 18.72 24.82
C ALA A 296 -25.47 20.01 24.29
N VAL A 297 -25.81 20.05 23.00
CA VAL A 297 -26.55 21.18 22.40
C VAL A 297 -27.97 21.26 22.96
N ALA A 298 -28.68 20.15 23.07
CA ALA A 298 -30.03 20.11 23.65
C ALA A 298 -30.03 20.56 25.11
N ALA A 299 -29.01 20.17 25.89
CA ALA A 299 -28.81 20.59 27.27
C ALA A 299 -28.24 22.02 27.41
N ARG A 300 -27.84 22.66 26.29
CA ARG A 300 -27.18 23.97 26.24
C ARG A 300 -25.90 24.04 27.07
N SER A 301 -25.18 22.93 27.16
CA SER A 301 -23.92 22.82 27.89
C SER A 301 -22.68 23.03 26.99
N VAL A 302 -22.89 23.47 25.76
CA VAL A 302 -21.84 23.71 24.75
C VAL A 302 -22.18 24.95 23.94
N THR A 303 -21.16 25.73 23.55
CA THR A 303 -21.37 26.95 22.76
C THR A 303 -21.43 26.64 21.26
N PRO A 304 -22.09 27.49 20.43
CA PRO A 304 -22.07 27.34 18.98
C PRO A 304 -20.65 27.32 18.39
N ARG A 305 -19.72 28.05 19.00
CA ARG A 305 -18.30 28.06 18.59
C ARG A 305 -17.66 26.68 18.79
N ASP A 306 -17.84 26.08 19.96
CA ASP A 306 -17.28 24.75 20.25
C ASP A 306 -17.90 23.69 19.33
N VAL A 307 -19.20 23.81 19.03
CA VAL A 307 -19.89 22.94 18.06
C VAL A 307 -19.25 23.08 16.68
N ALA A 308 -19.05 24.30 16.19
CA ALA A 308 -18.41 24.56 14.90
C ALA A 308 -16.97 24.02 14.84
N ASP A 309 -16.21 24.15 15.94
CA ASP A 309 -14.86 23.62 16.05
C ASP A 309 -14.84 22.08 15.93
N VAL A 310 -15.78 21.39 16.58
CA VAL A 310 -15.94 19.92 16.46
C VAL A 310 -16.35 19.55 15.04
N VAL A 311 -17.40 20.18 14.48
CA VAL A 311 -17.89 19.88 13.13
C VAL A 311 -16.78 20.06 12.08
N ARG A 312 -15.96 21.10 12.20
CA ARG A 312 -14.79 21.31 11.33
C ARG A 312 -13.79 20.16 11.43
N GLN A 313 -13.46 19.68 12.62
CA GLN A 313 -12.58 18.52 12.78
C GLN A 313 -13.16 17.26 12.11
N ARG A 314 -14.49 17.09 12.17
CA ARG A 314 -15.17 15.93 11.58
C ARG A 314 -15.25 15.96 10.06
N GLN A 315 -14.95 17.09 9.40
CA GLN A 315 -14.81 17.15 7.94
C GLN A 315 -13.64 16.32 7.41
N GLU A 316 -12.68 15.97 8.27
CA GLU A 316 -11.59 15.06 7.91
C GLU A 316 -11.98 13.59 8.09
N SER A 317 -13.14 13.28 8.70
CA SER A 317 -13.56 11.90 8.94
C SER A 317 -13.64 11.07 7.66
N LEU A 318 -13.15 9.83 7.74
CA LEU A 318 -13.41 8.78 6.74
C LEU A 318 -14.92 8.61 6.46
N TRP A 319 -15.75 8.94 7.45
CA TRP A 319 -17.19 8.78 7.43
C TRP A 319 -17.96 10.06 7.16
N LYS A 320 -17.27 11.17 6.81
CA LYS A 320 -17.89 12.49 6.61
C LYS A 320 -19.10 12.47 5.67
N GLY A 321 -19.01 11.72 4.56
CA GLY A 321 -20.10 11.64 3.58
C GLY A 321 -21.37 11.04 4.16
N LYS A 322 -21.25 10.07 5.08
CA LYS A 322 -22.37 9.40 5.76
C LYS A 322 -23.00 10.26 6.85
N TYR A 323 -22.22 11.11 7.51
CA TYR A 323 -22.64 11.83 8.72
C TYR A 323 -22.80 13.35 8.53
N ALA A 324 -22.47 13.91 7.36
CA ALA A 324 -22.48 15.36 7.09
C ALA A 324 -23.78 16.04 7.54
N LYS A 325 -24.93 15.50 7.13
CA LYS A 325 -26.25 16.06 7.44
C LYS A 325 -26.55 16.09 8.94
N LEU A 326 -26.03 15.13 9.71
CA LEU A 326 -26.23 15.13 11.17
C LEU A 326 -25.39 16.22 11.84
N TYR A 327 -24.16 16.42 11.40
CA TYR A 327 -23.32 17.50 11.89
C TYR A 327 -23.86 18.88 11.50
N GLU A 328 -24.38 19.03 10.26
CA GLU A 328 -25.06 20.25 9.80
C GLU A 328 -26.29 20.57 10.67
N ALA A 329 -27.12 19.56 10.97
CA ALA A 329 -28.27 19.73 11.84
C ALA A 329 -27.84 20.18 13.25
N ILE A 330 -26.83 19.53 13.85
CA ILE A 330 -26.34 19.90 15.18
C ILE A 330 -25.82 21.35 15.20
N GLN A 331 -25.09 21.77 14.16
CA GLN A 331 -24.59 23.14 14.05
C GLN A 331 -25.73 24.16 13.95
N SER A 332 -26.71 23.94 13.06
CA SER A 332 -27.86 24.83 12.94
C SER A 332 -28.69 24.91 14.21
N ALA A 333 -28.86 23.78 14.91
CA ALA A 333 -29.55 23.76 16.19
C ALA A 333 -28.82 24.60 17.26
N ALA A 334 -27.50 24.48 17.35
CA ALA A 334 -26.71 25.26 18.31
C ALA A 334 -26.82 26.77 18.05
N GLU A 335 -26.69 27.19 16.79
CA GLU A 335 -26.85 28.59 16.39
C GLU A 335 -28.26 29.13 16.68
N LEU A 336 -29.29 28.34 16.36
CA LEU A 336 -30.69 28.68 16.64
C LEU A 336 -30.94 28.87 18.14
N LEU A 337 -30.53 27.90 18.97
CA LEU A 337 -30.79 27.93 20.41
C LEU A 337 -30.07 29.11 21.08
N ALA A 338 -28.84 29.42 20.66
CA ALA A 338 -28.11 30.58 21.14
C ALA A 338 -28.76 31.90 20.70
N ALA A 339 -29.20 32.00 19.44
CA ALA A 339 -29.88 33.19 18.94
C ALA A 339 -31.20 33.47 19.67
N ILE A 340 -32.00 32.43 19.93
CA ILE A 340 -33.25 32.54 20.71
C ILE A 340 -32.95 32.96 22.16
N ALA A 341 -31.91 32.40 22.78
CA ALA A 341 -31.54 32.75 24.16
C ALA A 341 -31.05 34.22 24.30
N ALA A 342 -30.54 34.80 23.21
CA ALA A 342 -30.06 36.18 23.17
C ALA A 342 -31.16 37.22 22.85
N LEU A 343 -32.40 36.79 22.59
CA LEU A 343 -33.50 37.70 22.29
C LEU A 343 -33.84 38.59 23.50
N PRO A 344 -34.20 39.86 23.27
CA PRO A 344 -34.69 40.71 24.35
C PRO A 344 -36.07 40.25 24.83
N ASN A 345 -36.42 40.59 26.07
CA ASN A 345 -37.73 40.25 26.64
C ASN A 345 -38.89 41.10 26.10
N ALA A 346 -38.58 42.22 25.42
CA ALA A 346 -39.56 43.13 24.84
C ALA A 346 -38.99 43.81 23.59
N ILE A 347 -39.87 44.16 22.66
CA ILE A 347 -39.55 44.93 21.46
C ILE A 347 -39.92 46.40 21.73
N GLY A 348 -38.96 47.32 21.61
CA GLY A 348 -39.17 48.72 21.99
C GLY A 348 -40.14 49.50 21.08
N SER A 349 -40.28 49.09 19.82
CA SER A 349 -41.27 49.61 18.87
C SER A 349 -41.37 48.69 17.64
N PHE A 350 -42.45 48.82 16.87
CA PHE A 350 -42.62 48.08 15.62
C PHE A 350 -41.46 48.30 14.64
N ASP A 351 -41.05 49.56 14.41
CA ASP A 351 -39.97 49.89 13.47
C ASP A 351 -38.63 49.28 13.89
N LEU A 352 -38.32 49.30 15.19
CA LEU A 352 -37.11 48.67 15.73
C LEU A 352 -37.17 47.15 15.57
N GLY A 353 -38.34 46.54 15.82
CA GLY A 353 -38.57 45.12 15.62
C GLY A 353 -38.37 44.69 14.17
N LEU A 354 -38.97 45.43 13.22
CA LEU A 354 -38.82 45.18 11.79
C LEU A 354 -37.37 45.32 11.35
N GLN A 355 -36.68 46.39 11.77
CA GLN A 355 -35.27 46.60 11.47
C GLN A 355 -34.40 45.45 12.00
N LYS A 356 -34.60 45.04 13.27
CA LYS A 356 -33.85 43.95 13.89
C LYS A 356 -34.13 42.60 13.26
N TYR A 357 -35.37 42.36 12.83
CA TYR A 357 -35.71 41.16 12.10
C TYR A 357 -34.98 41.11 10.75
N GLN A 358 -34.99 42.20 9.99
CA GLN A 358 -34.31 42.29 8.69
C GLN A 358 -32.79 42.18 8.81
N SER A 359 -32.18 42.69 9.87
CA SER A 359 -30.72 42.62 10.07
C SER A 359 -30.26 41.28 10.65
N ASP A 360 -30.98 40.78 11.68
CA ASP A 360 -30.46 39.75 12.59
C ASP A 360 -31.45 38.61 12.84
N TRP A 361 -32.70 38.89 13.24
CA TRP A 361 -33.59 37.81 13.74
C TRP A 361 -34.13 36.89 12.64
N PHE A 362 -34.13 37.30 11.37
CA PHE A 362 -34.47 36.39 10.25
C PHE A 362 -33.59 35.14 10.23
N ARG A 363 -32.36 35.23 10.78
CA ARG A 363 -31.43 34.11 10.87
C ARG A 363 -31.96 33.00 11.77
N ILE A 364 -32.83 33.30 12.74
CA ILE A 364 -33.47 32.28 13.58
C ILE A 364 -34.35 31.37 12.72
N ASP A 365 -35.19 31.95 11.86
CA ASP A 365 -35.99 31.17 10.90
C ASP A 365 -35.12 30.44 9.88
N GLN A 366 -34.03 31.06 9.44
CA GLN A 366 -33.08 30.41 8.53
C GLN A 366 -32.45 29.17 9.16
N GLN A 367 -31.95 29.27 10.39
CA GLN A 367 -31.36 28.15 11.11
C GLN A 367 -32.37 27.06 11.40
N TYR A 368 -33.63 27.41 11.71
CA TYR A 368 -34.69 26.42 11.88
C TYR A 368 -34.96 25.62 10.60
N ARG A 369 -35.00 26.32 9.45
CA ARG A 369 -35.18 25.67 8.14
C ARG A 369 -33.99 24.80 7.75
N TRP A 370 -32.76 25.26 7.98
CA TRP A 370 -31.55 24.47 7.73
C TRP A 370 -31.49 23.23 8.61
N PHE A 371 -31.77 23.36 9.91
CA PHE A 371 -31.89 22.23 10.82
C PHE A 371 -32.95 21.23 10.35
N THR A 372 -34.14 21.71 9.98
CA THR A 372 -35.23 20.86 9.52
C THR A 372 -34.85 20.11 8.24
N LEU A 373 -34.24 20.79 7.27
CA LEU A 373 -33.78 20.19 6.03
C LEU A 373 -32.72 19.11 6.29
N ALA A 374 -31.70 19.44 7.08
CA ALA A 374 -30.61 18.51 7.41
C ALA A 374 -31.14 17.27 8.17
N TYR A 375 -32.02 17.47 9.14
CA TYR A 375 -32.70 16.39 9.87
C TYR A 375 -33.54 15.50 8.94
N GLN A 376 -34.41 16.10 8.11
CA GLN A 376 -35.32 15.36 7.23
C GLN A 376 -34.59 14.58 6.14
N THR A 377 -33.47 15.10 5.65
CA THR A 377 -32.69 14.47 4.59
C THR A 377 -31.61 13.52 5.10
N ALA A 378 -31.34 13.48 6.41
CA ALA A 378 -30.37 12.55 6.98
C ALA A 378 -30.84 11.10 6.85
N ASP A 379 -29.90 10.20 6.54
CA ASP A 379 -30.19 8.78 6.32
C ASP A 379 -30.70 8.07 7.59
N PHE A 380 -30.40 8.61 8.77
CA PHE A 380 -30.90 8.13 10.06
C PHE A 380 -31.01 9.29 11.06
N GLN A 381 -32.19 9.45 11.66
CA GLN A 381 -32.53 10.61 12.49
C GLN A 381 -32.42 10.37 14.00
N LYS A 382 -32.35 9.10 14.42
CA LYS A 382 -32.43 8.68 15.83
C LYS A 382 -31.50 9.47 16.78
N PRO A 383 -30.22 9.76 16.43
CA PRO A 383 -29.34 10.52 17.31
C PRO A 383 -29.82 11.96 17.62
N LEU A 384 -30.69 12.52 16.77
CA LEU A 384 -31.14 13.91 16.86
C LEU A 384 -32.55 14.07 17.45
N GLU A 385 -33.26 13.00 17.79
CA GLU A 385 -34.67 13.07 18.22
C GLU A 385 -34.88 14.00 19.44
N ALA A 386 -34.03 13.86 20.46
CA ALA A 386 -34.09 14.72 21.64
C ALA A 386 -33.76 16.18 21.30
N LEU A 387 -32.79 16.40 20.43
CA LEU A 387 -32.40 17.73 19.96
C LEU A 387 -33.54 18.38 19.14
N LYS A 388 -34.20 17.61 18.27
CA LYS A 388 -35.35 18.05 17.48
C LYS A 388 -36.48 18.52 18.38
N ALA A 389 -36.81 17.75 19.41
CA ALA A 389 -37.86 18.11 20.36
C ALA A 389 -37.54 19.43 21.09
N GLU A 390 -36.29 19.65 21.51
CA GLU A 390 -35.89 20.91 22.14
C GLU A 390 -35.87 22.07 21.14
N VAL A 391 -35.36 21.89 19.92
CA VAL A 391 -35.38 22.94 18.87
C VAL A 391 -36.81 23.37 18.56
N ASP A 392 -37.72 22.42 18.31
CA ASP A 392 -39.13 22.71 18.02
C ASP A 392 -39.80 23.45 19.17
N LYS A 393 -39.56 22.99 20.40
CA LYS A 393 -40.10 23.62 21.61
C LYS A 393 -39.63 25.06 21.75
N GLN A 394 -38.36 25.35 21.50
CA GLN A 394 -37.83 26.71 21.63
C GLN A 394 -38.31 27.60 20.50
N TYR A 395 -38.27 27.10 19.27
CA TYR A 395 -38.74 27.84 18.11
C TYR A 395 -40.24 28.17 18.21
N ALA A 396 -41.09 27.19 18.52
CA ALA A 396 -42.53 27.42 18.63
C ALA A 396 -42.91 28.28 19.84
N ASN A 397 -42.43 27.94 21.04
CA ASN A 397 -42.92 28.57 22.27
C ASN A 397 -42.22 29.88 22.60
N LYS A 398 -40.90 29.97 22.37
CA LYS A 398 -40.13 31.18 22.70
C LYS A 398 -40.09 32.15 21.53
N PHE A 399 -39.74 31.69 20.33
CA PHE A 399 -39.58 32.60 19.20
C PHE A 399 -40.93 32.97 18.56
N LEU A 400 -41.74 32.01 18.11
CA LEU A 400 -42.99 32.33 17.42
C LEU A 400 -44.07 32.87 18.37
N TYR A 401 -44.39 32.14 19.45
CA TYR A 401 -45.46 32.54 20.36
C TYR A 401 -45.01 33.63 21.33
N GLY A 402 -43.93 33.38 22.08
CA GLY A 402 -43.49 34.28 23.15
C GLY A 402 -42.92 35.60 22.67
N PHE A 403 -42.12 35.59 21.60
CA PHE A 403 -41.42 36.77 21.10
C PHE A 403 -42.12 37.40 19.89
N GLY A 404 -42.58 36.59 18.92
CA GLY A 404 -43.31 37.07 17.75
C GLY A 404 -44.76 37.49 18.04
N GLY A 405 -45.28 37.17 19.23
CA GLY A 405 -46.58 37.64 19.72
C GLY A 405 -46.54 38.91 20.58
N LEU A 406 -45.34 39.41 20.92
CA LEU A 406 -45.14 40.73 21.56
C LEU A 406 -45.25 41.84 20.52
#